data_AF-A0A820MMU8-F1
#
_entry.id   AF-A0A820MMU8-F1
#
_cell.length_a   1.000
_cell.length_b   1.000
_cell.length_c   1.000
_cell.angle_alpha   90.00
_cell.angle_beta   90.00
_cell.angle_gamma   90.00
#
_symmetry.space_group_name_H-M   'P 1'
#
loop_
_entity.id
_entity.type
_entity.pdbx_description
1 polymer ?
#
loop_
_entity_poly.entity_id
_entity_poly.type
_entity_poly.pdbx_seq_one_letter_code
_entity_poly.pdbx_strand_id
1 'polypeptide(L)'
;MSRRFGGQRIRIYIACLYLLLYILTKISVNIYAASLFINYAFHWNIYLSVLFVLFLTAICTVSGGLASVMYTDTLQAVIMILGGFVLMVLSYKEIGGISEFHRRYINAMPSVVIDDQVGNMTSIWSNQTSVLNTCGKPTDKSFQLLRGISDPDMPWLGFLLGHTPNTI
;
A
#
# COMPACT_ATOMS: atom_id res chain seq x y z
N MET A 1 19.74 -16.92 -7.06
CA MET A 1 21.14 -16.42 -7.03
C MET A 1 22.21 -17.49 -7.28
N SER A 2 22.03 -18.77 -6.90
CA SER A 2 23.05 -19.82 -7.12
C SER A 2 23.38 -20.09 -8.59
N ARG A 3 22.40 -20.05 -9.50
CA ARG A 3 22.61 -20.31 -10.93
C ARG A 3 23.26 -19.16 -11.72
N ARG A 4 23.34 -17.93 -11.18
CA ARG A 4 23.76 -16.74 -11.95
C ARG A 4 25.09 -16.11 -11.52
N PHE A 5 25.55 -16.29 -10.27
CA PHE A 5 26.75 -15.57 -9.79
C PHE A 5 27.86 -16.41 -9.17
N GLY A 6 27.72 -17.73 -8.98
CA GLY A 6 28.82 -18.67 -8.69
C GLY A 6 29.66 -18.46 -7.40
N GLY A 7 29.67 -17.27 -6.80
CA GLY A 7 30.49 -16.90 -5.66
C GLY A 7 29.75 -17.08 -4.33
N GLN A 8 30.18 -18.07 -3.55
CA GLN A 8 29.58 -18.38 -2.24
C GLN A 8 29.74 -17.23 -1.24
N ARG A 9 30.87 -16.49 -1.29
CA ARG A 9 31.16 -15.37 -0.37
C ARG A 9 30.22 -14.19 -0.57
N ILE A 10 30.06 -13.73 -1.81
CA ILE A 10 29.19 -12.58 -2.15
C ILE A 10 27.73 -12.88 -1.80
N ARG A 11 27.27 -14.13 -2.03
CA ARG A 11 25.92 -14.57 -1.65
C ARG A 11 25.69 -14.46 -0.14
N ILE A 12 26.67 -14.84 0.68
CA ILE A 12 26.56 -14.78 2.14
C ILE A 12 26.51 -13.32 2.61
N TYR A 13 27.36 -12.44 2.08
CA TYR A 13 27.33 -11.01 2.41
C TYR A 13 25.99 -10.37 2.06
N ILE A 14 25.52 -10.60 0.84
CA ILE A 14 24.24 -10.06 0.36
C ILE A 14 23.07 -10.65 1.15
N ALA A 15 23.06 -11.96 1.43
CA ALA A 15 22.01 -12.59 2.23
C ALA A 15 21.98 -12.07 3.67
N CYS A 16 23.14 -11.90 4.30
CA CYS A 16 23.25 -11.32 5.63
C CYS A 16 22.74 -9.87 5.66
N LEU A 17 23.16 -9.06 4.68
CA LEU A 17 22.71 -7.68 4.54
C LEU A 17 21.18 -7.61 4.34
N TYR A 18 20.61 -8.46 3.48
CA TYR A 18 19.15 -8.51 3.28
C TYR A 18 18.41 -8.98 4.54
N LEU A 19 18.92 -9.98 5.24
CA LEU A 19 18.30 -10.47 6.49
C LEU A 19 18.30 -9.36 7.55
N LEU A 20 19.41 -8.64 7.69
CA LEU A 20 19.52 -7.50 8.61
C LEU A 20 18.53 -6.38 8.23
N LEU A 21 18.52 -5.96 6.96
CA LEU A 21 17.58 -4.94 6.49
C LEU A 21 16.11 -5.38 6.64
N TYR A 22 15.82 -6.66 6.43
CA TYR A 22 14.47 -7.20 6.60
C TYR A 22 13.99 -7.09 8.05
N ILE A 23 14.83 -7.50 9.01
CA ILE A 23 14.49 -7.38 10.44
C ILE A 23 14.34 -5.91 10.84
N LEU A 24 15.30 -5.06 10.47
CA LEU A 24 15.29 -3.66 10.86
C LEU A 24 14.11 -2.89 10.28
N THR A 25 13.73 -3.14 9.02
CA THR A 25 12.66 -2.37 8.37
C THR A 25 11.29 -3.04 8.53
N LYS A 26 11.15 -4.31 8.15
CA LYS A 26 9.82 -4.95 8.08
C LYS A 26 9.30 -5.35 9.45
N ILE A 27 10.13 -5.99 10.27
CA ILE A 27 9.71 -6.46 11.60
C ILE A 27 9.49 -5.28 12.56
N SER A 28 10.37 -4.28 12.56
CA SER A 28 10.21 -3.10 13.41
C SER A 28 8.94 -2.30 13.09
N VAL A 29 8.64 -2.07 11.81
CA VAL A 29 7.42 -1.36 11.40
C VAL A 29 6.17 -2.14 11.83
N ASN A 30 6.19 -3.48 11.73
CA ASN A 30 5.08 -4.31 12.18
C ASN A 30 4.87 -4.24 13.70
N ILE A 31 5.93 -4.34 14.51
CA ILE A 31 5.82 -4.27 15.97
C ILE A 31 5.37 -2.87 16.42
N TYR A 32 5.87 -1.82 15.77
CA TYR A 32 5.46 -0.44 16.03
C TYR A 32 3.96 -0.26 15.76
N ALA A 33 3.49 -0.65 14.58
CA ALA A 33 2.07 -0.57 14.23
C ALA A 33 1.19 -1.40 15.18
N ALA A 34 1.62 -2.61 15.55
CA ALA A 34 0.91 -3.46 16.51
C ALA A 34 0.83 -2.83 17.91
N SER A 35 1.92 -2.21 18.37
CA SER A 35 1.97 -1.53 19.67
C SER A 35 1.10 -0.27 19.72
N LEU A 36 0.99 0.47 18.61
CA LEU A 36 0.08 1.60 18.50
C LEU A 36 -1.37 1.14 18.51
N PHE A 37 -1.70 0.11 17.72
CA PHE A 37 -3.06 -0.42 17.67
C PHE A 37 -3.55 -0.88 19.05
N ILE A 38 -2.74 -1.63 19.79
CA ILE A 38 -3.12 -2.10 21.13
C ILE A 38 -3.22 -0.93 22.13
N ASN A 39 -2.37 0.11 21.97
CA ASN A 39 -2.43 1.31 22.80
C ASN A 39 -3.77 2.04 22.63
N TYR A 40 -4.22 2.24 21.39
CA TYR A 40 -5.52 2.84 21.10
C TYR A 40 -6.70 1.96 21.52
N ALA A 41 -6.57 0.62 21.46
CA ALA A 41 -7.64 -0.29 21.84
C ALA A 41 -7.84 -0.41 23.36
N PHE A 42 -6.75 -0.45 24.14
CA PHE A 42 -6.79 -0.66 25.60
C PHE A 42 -6.56 0.61 26.43
N HIS A 43 -6.19 1.74 25.81
CA HIS A 43 -5.82 3.00 26.48
C HIS A 43 -4.77 2.84 27.59
N TRP A 44 -3.84 1.89 27.45
CA TRP A 44 -2.76 1.64 28.41
C TRP A 44 -1.49 2.43 28.11
N ASN A 45 -0.48 2.34 28.99
CA ASN A 45 0.84 2.91 28.70
C ASN A 45 1.49 2.20 27.49
N ILE A 46 2.15 2.97 26.62
CA ILE A 46 2.85 2.46 25.42
C ILE A 46 3.92 1.42 25.80
N TYR A 47 4.62 1.62 26.93
CA TYR A 47 5.62 0.67 27.43
C TYR A 47 5.02 -0.71 27.77
N LEU A 48 3.82 -0.74 28.35
CA LEU A 48 3.12 -1.98 28.68
C LEU A 48 2.62 -2.69 27.41
N SER A 49 2.19 -1.90 26.42
CA SER A 49 1.72 -2.36 25.11
C SER A 49 2.82 -3.09 24.33
N VAL A 50 4.03 -2.52 24.28
CA VAL A 50 5.18 -3.14 23.62
C VAL A 50 5.59 -4.44 24.31
N LEU A 51 5.61 -4.47 25.65
CA LEU A 51 5.94 -5.67 26.42
C LEU A 51 4.96 -6.81 26.12
N PHE A 52 3.67 -6.51 26.03
CA PHE A 52 2.63 -7.50 25.71
C PHE A 52 2.76 -8.05 24.29
N VAL A 53 2.98 -7.18 23.29
CA VAL A 53 3.19 -7.59 21.89
C VAL A 53 4.46 -8.45 21.75
N LEU A 54 5.55 -8.07 22.41
CA LEU A 54 6.80 -8.83 22.41
C LEU A 54 6.61 -10.22 23.05
N PHE A 55 5.88 -10.28 24.17
CA PHE A 55 5.56 -11.54 24.86
C PHE A 55 4.73 -12.50 23.99
N LEU A 56 3.67 -12.00 23.35
CA LEU A 56 2.87 -12.80 22.42
C LEU A 56 3.71 -13.29 21.23
N THR A 57 4.55 -12.41 20.66
CA THR A 57 5.43 -12.76 19.54
C THR A 57 6.43 -13.85 19.94
N ALA A 58 6.98 -13.79 21.15
CA ALA A 58 7.90 -14.79 21.68
C ALA A 58 7.22 -16.15 21.86
N ILE A 59 6.00 -16.18 22.43
CA ILE A 59 5.23 -17.43 22.60
C ILE A 59 4.92 -18.06 21.24
N CYS A 60 4.40 -17.28 20.29
CA CYS A 60 4.07 -17.77 18.96
C CYS A 60 5.29 -18.29 18.20
N THR A 61 6.48 -17.72 18.44
CA THR A 61 7.75 -18.18 17.85
C THR A 61 8.23 -19.50 18.44
N VAL A 62 8.16 -19.65 19.78
CA VAL A 62 8.66 -20.84 20.48
C VAL A 62 7.77 -22.05 20.27
N SER A 63 6.45 -21.86 20.16
CA SER A 63 5.49 -22.98 20.06
C SER A 63 5.44 -23.65 18.67
N GLY A 64 5.97 -23.02 17.62
CA GLY A 64 5.45 -23.28 16.28
C GLY A 64 6.15 -24.32 15.38
N GLY A 65 7.47 -24.42 15.39
CA GLY A 65 8.19 -25.11 14.30
C GLY A 65 7.82 -24.54 12.90
N LEU A 66 8.24 -25.21 11.81
CA LEU A 66 7.93 -24.73 10.44
C LEU A 66 6.44 -24.88 10.07
N ALA A 67 5.76 -25.89 10.59
CA ALA A 67 4.36 -26.17 10.25
C ALA A 67 3.38 -25.20 10.92
N SER A 68 3.56 -24.84 12.19
CA SER A 68 2.64 -23.90 12.86
C SER A 68 2.72 -22.50 12.25
N VAL A 69 3.88 -22.10 11.71
CA VAL A 69 4.01 -20.81 11.02
C VAL A 69 3.10 -20.75 9.80
N MET A 70 2.98 -21.86 9.06
CA MET A 70 2.04 -21.94 7.94
C MET A 70 0.59 -21.85 8.40
N TYR A 71 0.22 -22.54 9.49
CA TYR A 71 -1.12 -22.41 10.05
C TYR A 71 -1.44 -20.98 10.48
N THR A 72 -0.49 -20.28 11.12
CA THR A 72 -0.69 -18.87 11.51
C THR A 72 -0.79 -17.93 10.31
N ASP A 73 -0.05 -18.19 9.22
CA ASP A 73 -0.14 -17.40 7.99
C ASP A 73 -1.53 -17.52 7.35
N THR A 74 -2.09 -18.73 7.30
CA THR A 74 -3.46 -18.95 6.80
C THR A 74 -4.51 -18.24 7.66
N LEU A 75 -4.35 -18.28 8.98
CA LEU A 75 -5.26 -17.62 9.92
C LEU A 75 -5.19 -16.09 9.76
N GLN A 76 -3.99 -15.54 9.62
CA GLN A 76 -3.79 -14.11 9.36
C GLN A 76 -4.51 -13.66 8.08
N ALA A 77 -4.40 -14.43 7.00
CA ALA A 77 -5.08 -14.11 5.74
C ALA A 77 -6.61 -14.05 5.92
N VAL A 78 -7.19 -15.02 6.64
CA VAL A 78 -8.63 -15.05 6.92
C VAL A 78 -9.06 -13.84 7.75
N ILE A 79 -8.32 -13.49 8.80
CA ILE A 79 -8.61 -12.31 9.64
C ILE A 79 -8.55 -11.03 8.81
N MET A 80 -7.53 -10.87 7.95
CA MET A 80 -7.40 -9.68 7.10
C MET A 80 -8.56 -9.54 6.12
N ILE A 81 -9.02 -10.64 5.52
CA ILE A 81 -10.17 -10.62 4.59
C ILE A 81 -11.44 -10.20 5.32
N LEU A 82 -11.73 -10.79 6.49
CA LEU A 82 -12.91 -10.45 7.27
C LEU A 82 -12.86 -9.00 7.77
N GLY A 83 -11.71 -8.54 8.28
CA GLY A 83 -11.52 -7.16 8.72
C GLY A 83 -11.71 -6.16 7.58
N GLY A 84 -11.15 -6.45 6.41
CA GLY A 84 -11.36 -5.65 5.19
C GLY A 84 -12.82 -5.60 4.76
N PHE A 85 -13.53 -6.73 4.82
CA PHE A 85 -14.95 -6.79 4.49
C PHE A 85 -15.81 -5.96 5.45
N VAL A 86 -15.56 -6.05 6.75
CA VAL A 86 -16.27 -5.24 7.76
C VAL A 86 -16.00 -3.75 7.54
N LEU A 87 -14.73 -3.37 7.36
CA LEU A 87 -14.36 -1.98 7.09
C LEU A 87 -15.02 -1.46 5.80
N MET A 88 -15.04 -2.26 4.74
CA MET A 88 -15.71 -1.91 3.48
C MET A 88 -17.19 -1.59 3.70
N VAL A 89 -17.92 -2.44 4.44
CA VAL A 89 -19.34 -2.22 4.73
C VAL A 89 -19.55 -0.95 5.57
N LEU A 90 -18.71 -0.71 6.59
CA LEU A 90 -18.80 0.50 7.42
C LEU A 90 -18.49 1.77 6.61
N SER A 91 -17.44 1.75 5.77
CA SER A 91 -17.12 2.87 4.88
C SER A 91 -18.27 3.15 3.92
N TYR A 92 -18.88 2.11 3.37
CA TYR A 92 -20.02 2.25 2.46
C TYR A 92 -21.24 2.90 3.13
N LYS A 93 -21.52 2.51 4.38
CA LYS A 93 -22.58 3.11 5.20
C LYS A 93 -22.32 4.60 5.45
N GLU A 94 -21.09 4.98 5.76
CA GLU A 94 -20.71 6.38 6.03
C GLU A 94 -20.77 7.25 4.77
N ILE A 95 -20.42 6.69 3.61
CA ILE A 95 -20.43 7.41 2.33
C ILE A 95 -21.86 7.58 1.79
N GLY A 96 -22.81 6.75 2.24
CA GLY A 96 -24.23 6.83 1.87
C GLY A 96 -24.62 6.05 0.61
N GLY A 97 -23.82 5.07 0.19
CA GLY A 97 -24.13 4.22 -0.96
C GLY A 97 -23.13 4.31 -2.13
N ILE A 98 -23.29 3.45 -3.16
CA ILE A 98 -22.40 3.34 -4.33
C ILE A 98 -22.64 4.55 -5.24
N SER A 99 -23.90 5.00 -5.31
CA SER A 99 -24.29 6.21 -6.04
C SER A 99 -23.61 7.45 -5.45
N GLU A 100 -23.64 7.61 -4.13
CA GLU A 100 -22.97 8.72 -3.44
C GLU A 100 -21.46 8.61 -3.50
N PHE A 101 -20.90 7.40 -3.46
CA PHE A 101 -19.48 7.17 -3.70
C PHE A 101 -19.05 7.66 -5.08
N HIS A 102 -19.77 7.28 -6.14
CA HIS A 102 -19.47 7.73 -7.50
C HIS A 102 -19.59 9.26 -7.63
N ARG A 103 -20.64 9.85 -7.02
CA ARG A 103 -20.87 11.29 -7.03
C ARG A 103 -19.76 12.07 -6.30
N ARG A 104 -19.35 11.60 -5.12
CA ARG A 104 -18.29 12.25 -4.34
C ARG A 104 -16.91 12.06 -4.96
N TYR A 105 -16.66 10.93 -5.60
CA TYR A 105 -15.38 10.66 -6.26
C TYR A 105 -15.10 11.63 -7.41
N ILE A 106 -16.07 11.85 -8.32
CA ILE A 106 -15.88 12.78 -9.45
C ILE A 106 -15.74 14.24 -8.98
N ASN A 107 -16.33 14.58 -7.82
CA ASN A 107 -16.27 15.90 -7.22
C ASN A 107 -15.09 16.10 -6.25
N ALA A 108 -14.27 15.07 -6.02
CA ALA A 108 -13.10 15.14 -5.15
C ALA A 108 -11.92 15.80 -5.89
N MET A 109 -12.03 17.11 -6.13
CA MET A 109 -10.94 17.91 -6.69
C MET A 109 -10.14 18.55 -5.54
N PRO A 110 -8.80 18.59 -5.61
CA PRO A 110 -8.01 19.33 -4.64
C PRO A 110 -8.37 20.81 -4.72
N SER A 111 -8.79 21.39 -3.59
CA SER A 111 -9.14 22.81 -3.47
C SER A 111 -7.93 23.75 -3.51
N VAL A 112 -6.71 23.19 -3.47
CA VAL A 112 -5.45 23.93 -3.60
C VAL A 112 -4.70 23.40 -4.82
N VAL A 113 -4.85 24.07 -5.96
CA VAL A 113 -3.88 23.95 -7.05
C VAL A 113 -2.78 24.95 -6.73
N ILE A 114 -1.56 24.47 -6.44
CA ILE A 114 -0.41 25.34 -6.24
C ILE A 114 -0.09 25.97 -7.60
N ASP A 115 -0.66 27.14 -7.87
CA ASP A 115 -0.23 28.04 -8.97
C ASP A 115 0.76 29.11 -8.46
N ASP A 116 0.98 29.20 -7.14
CA ASP A 116 1.45 30.47 -6.58
C ASP A 116 2.97 30.59 -6.36
N GLN A 117 3.81 29.79 -7.02
CA GLN A 117 5.27 30.05 -7.09
C GLN A 117 5.87 29.88 -8.51
N VAL A 118 5.03 29.71 -9.53
CA VAL A 118 5.43 29.82 -10.95
C VAL A 118 5.03 31.21 -11.51
N GLY A 119 4.61 32.15 -10.65
CA GLY A 119 4.27 33.52 -11.03
C GLY A 119 5.41 34.36 -11.62
N ASN A 120 6.66 33.88 -11.58
CA ASN A 120 7.83 34.58 -12.16
C ASN A 120 8.54 33.78 -13.27
N MET A 121 7.90 32.76 -13.86
CA MET A 121 8.43 32.00 -15.02
C MET A 121 7.40 31.84 -16.16
N THR A 122 6.36 32.67 -16.18
CA THR A 122 5.20 32.56 -17.08
C THR A 122 5.20 33.49 -18.29
N SER A 123 6.25 34.29 -18.53
CA SER A 123 6.34 35.06 -19.78
C SER A 123 6.99 34.29 -20.96
N ILE A 124 7.51 33.08 -20.74
CA ILE A 124 8.19 32.29 -21.80
C ILE A 124 7.29 31.19 -22.41
N TRP A 125 6.20 30.78 -21.74
CA TRP A 125 5.35 29.66 -22.20
C TRP A 125 3.86 30.05 -22.35
N SER A 126 3.59 31.31 -22.70
CA SER A 126 2.24 31.90 -22.84
C SER A 126 1.38 31.36 -23.99
N ASN A 127 1.87 30.39 -24.77
CA ASN A 127 1.09 29.69 -25.81
C ASN A 127 0.60 28.30 -25.35
N GLN A 128 0.75 27.96 -24.07
CA GLN A 128 0.39 26.64 -23.51
C GLN A 128 -0.67 26.78 -22.40
N THR A 129 -1.72 27.57 -22.63
CA THR A 129 -2.84 27.84 -21.71
C THR A 129 -3.91 26.73 -21.63
N SER A 130 -3.60 25.52 -22.12
CA SER A 130 -4.50 24.35 -22.03
C SER A 130 -4.05 23.30 -21.01
N VAL A 131 -2.84 23.44 -20.44
CA VAL A 131 -2.27 22.44 -19.52
C VAL A 131 -2.65 22.69 -18.05
N LEU A 132 -3.05 23.92 -17.68
CA LEU A 132 -3.32 24.27 -16.28
C LEU A 132 -4.72 23.88 -15.78
N ASN A 133 -5.71 23.71 -16.67
CA ASN A 133 -7.12 23.50 -16.26
C ASN A 133 -7.59 22.03 -16.23
N THR A 134 -6.73 21.08 -16.61
CA THR A 134 -7.15 19.66 -16.74
C THR A 134 -6.44 18.74 -15.75
N CYS A 135 -5.38 19.22 -15.10
CA CYS A 135 -4.60 18.43 -14.16
C CYS A 135 -5.36 18.26 -12.83
N GLY A 136 -5.54 17.01 -12.38
CA GLY A 136 -6.23 16.71 -11.12
C GLY A 136 -7.75 16.54 -11.22
N LYS A 137 -8.35 16.68 -12.40
CA LYS A 137 -9.75 16.30 -12.63
C LYS A 137 -9.84 14.78 -12.83
N PRO A 138 -10.61 14.04 -12.01
CA PRO A 138 -10.89 12.64 -12.29
C PRO A 138 -11.62 12.51 -13.63
N THR A 139 -11.16 11.59 -14.48
CA THR A 139 -11.76 11.32 -15.79
C THR A 139 -13.12 10.62 -15.63
N ASP A 140 -14.06 10.83 -16.55
CA ASP A 140 -15.36 10.16 -16.50
C ASP A 140 -15.26 8.62 -16.70
N LYS A 141 -14.14 8.13 -17.24
CA LYS A 141 -13.83 6.69 -17.43
C LYS A 141 -13.05 6.06 -16.26
N SER A 142 -13.00 6.69 -15.08
CA SER A 142 -12.20 6.22 -13.93
C SER A 142 -12.65 4.87 -13.36
N PHE A 143 -13.92 4.49 -13.53
CA PHE A 143 -14.47 3.22 -13.01
C PHE A 143 -14.34 2.05 -14.00
N GLN A 144 -13.78 2.29 -15.19
CA GLN A 144 -13.51 1.24 -16.17
C GLN A 144 -12.08 0.75 -15.98
N LEU A 145 -11.93 -0.43 -15.36
CA LEU A 145 -10.63 -1.06 -15.11
C LEU A 145 -9.90 -1.42 -16.42
N LEU A 146 -10.64 -1.93 -17.41
CA LEU A 146 -10.09 -2.33 -18.71
C LEU A 146 -10.55 -1.31 -19.75
N ARG A 147 -9.62 -0.45 -20.18
CA ARG A 147 -9.89 0.54 -21.23
C ARG A 147 -9.70 -0.06 -22.61
N GLY A 148 -10.38 0.52 -23.61
CA GLY A 148 -10.33 0.05 -24.98
C GLY A 148 -8.92 0.10 -25.55
N ILE A 149 -8.68 -0.68 -26.61
CA ILE A 149 -7.40 -0.73 -27.31
C ILE A 149 -6.98 0.64 -27.87
N SER A 150 -7.94 1.53 -28.13
CA SER A 150 -7.70 2.86 -28.71
C SER A 150 -7.63 3.98 -27.67
N ASP A 151 -7.66 3.69 -26.36
CA ASP A 151 -7.53 4.73 -25.33
C ASP A 151 -6.04 5.13 -25.14
N PRO A 152 -5.71 6.44 -25.18
CA PRO A 152 -4.32 6.92 -25.22
C PRO A 152 -3.57 6.81 -23.88
N ASP A 153 -4.26 6.75 -22.74
CA ASP A 153 -3.61 6.79 -21.41
C ASP A 153 -3.25 5.40 -20.87
N MET A 154 -4.21 4.47 -20.91
CA MET A 154 -4.10 3.14 -20.29
C MET A 154 -4.92 2.11 -21.07
N PRO A 155 -4.41 1.55 -22.18
CA PRO A 155 -5.07 0.46 -22.87
C PRO A 155 -5.01 -0.82 -22.03
N TRP A 156 -6.07 -1.64 -22.09
CA TRP A 156 -6.12 -2.91 -21.36
C TRP A 156 -4.90 -3.81 -21.59
N LEU A 157 -4.41 -3.85 -22.83
CA LEU A 157 -3.25 -4.66 -23.20
C LEU A 157 -1.98 -4.22 -22.45
N GLY A 158 -1.78 -2.91 -22.28
CA GLY A 158 -0.66 -2.35 -21.53
C GLY A 158 -0.77 -2.61 -20.02
N PHE A 159 -1.99 -2.56 -19.47
CA PHE A 159 -2.24 -2.95 -18.08
C PHE A 159 -1.91 -4.43 -17.85
N LEU A 160 -2.45 -5.33 -18.68
CA LEU A 160 -2.31 -6.77 -18.46
C LEU A 160 -0.89 -7.27 -18.74
N LEU A 161 -0.25 -6.78 -19.80
CA LEU A 161 1.13 -7.16 -20.14
C LEU A 161 2.18 -6.42 -19.29
N GLY A 162 1.85 -5.24 -18.72
CA GLY A 162 2.74 -4.50 -17.84
C GLY A 162 2.94 -5.16 -16.46
N HIS A 163 1.97 -5.96 -16.01
CA HIS A 163 2.01 -6.63 -14.70
C HIS A 163 2.66 -8.02 -14.71
N THR A 164 3.13 -8.52 -15.85
CA THR A 164 3.87 -9.80 -15.98
C THR A 164 5.00 -9.62 -16.99
N PRO A 165 6.32 -9.78 -16.67
CA PRO A 165 6.89 -10.85 -15.84
C PRO A 165 8.17 -10.41 -15.06
N ASN A 166 8.05 -9.57 -14.03
CA ASN A 166 9.17 -9.39 -13.07
C ASN A 166 8.75 -9.73 -11.63
N THR A 167 7.81 -10.67 -11.49
CA THR A 167 7.38 -11.15 -10.18
C THR A 167 7.21 -12.66 -10.21
N ILE A 168 8.32 -13.33 -10.52
CA ILE A 168 8.73 -14.61 -9.91
C ILE A 168 10.26 -14.73 -10.00
#